data_AF-A0A2W4J3H1-F1
#
_entry.id   AF-A0A2W4J3H1-F1
#
_cell.length_a   1.000
_cell.length_b   1.000
_cell.length_c   1.000
_cell.angle_alpha   90.00
_cell.angle_beta   90.00
_cell.angle_gamma   90.00
#
_symmetry.space_group_name_H-M   'P 1'
#
loop_
_entity.id
_entity.type
_entity.pdbx_description
1 polymer ?
#
loop_
_entity_poly.entity_id
_entity_poly.type
_entity_poly.pdbx_seq_one_letter_code
_entity_poly.pdbx_strand_id
1 'polypeptide(L)'
;MSTIAWLTARSLFGRRRVWLLVPLPALVILLAMLAAWVGVSPEYWAGPVIAGLGLGVVLPVIPLIVGTSVLGSEIDDGTIVHILTKPLPRWQIVMPKLAVAIGVSVVTVAVPLYAAGVLADSVRLGVALVVAGGLSP
;
A
#
# COMPACT_ATOMS: atom_id res chain seq x y z
N MET A 1 12.79 18.61 -3.59
CA MET A 1 11.79 17.57 -3.94
C MET A 1 12.04 16.25 -3.20
N SER A 2 13.29 15.81 -3.01
CA SER A 2 13.63 14.57 -2.28
C SER A 2 13.37 14.62 -0.76
N THR A 3 13.53 15.78 -0.12
CA THR A 3 13.43 15.89 1.35
C THR A 3 12.01 15.68 1.88
N ILE A 4 10.99 16.15 1.15
CA ILE A 4 9.58 16.02 1.56
C ILE A 4 9.12 14.57 1.42
N ALA A 5 9.45 13.90 0.32
CA ALA A 5 9.14 12.49 0.11
C ALA A 5 9.78 11.60 1.18
N TRP A 6 11.03 11.90 1.57
CA TRP A 6 11.72 11.18 2.64
C TRP A 6 11.13 11.46 4.03
N LEU A 7 10.71 12.71 4.31
CA LEU A 7 10.06 13.05 5.57
C LEU A 7 8.71 12.35 5.71
N THR A 8 7.91 12.29 4.64
CA THR A 8 6.60 11.62 4.64
C THR A 8 6.75 10.10 4.70
N ALA A 9 7.76 9.51 4.03
CA ALA A 9 8.07 8.10 4.19
C ALA A 9 8.47 7.80 5.65
N ARG A 10 9.33 8.61 6.25
CA ARG A 10 9.77 8.42 7.64
C ARG A 10 8.67 8.69 8.66
N SER A 11 7.75 9.61 8.40
CA SER A 11 6.58 9.87 9.26
C SER A 11 5.54 8.76 9.16
N LEU A 12 5.42 8.13 7.99
CA LEU A 12 4.68 6.89 7.82
C LEU A 12 5.36 5.80 8.63
N PHE A 13 6.57 5.37 8.25
CA PHE A 13 7.31 4.24 8.86
C PHE A 13 7.68 4.39 10.35
N GLY A 14 7.68 5.60 10.90
CA GLY A 14 8.09 5.88 12.29
C GLY A 14 7.04 5.64 13.37
N ARG A 15 5.76 5.45 13.00
CA ARG A 15 4.66 5.26 13.98
C ARG A 15 4.23 3.81 14.12
N ARG A 16 3.83 3.45 15.34
CA ARG A 16 3.25 2.14 15.73
C ARG A 16 2.09 1.69 14.82
N ARG A 17 1.46 2.61 14.08
CA ARG A 17 0.42 2.34 13.07
C ARG A 17 0.91 1.66 11.79
N VAL A 18 2.18 1.74 11.41
CA VAL A 18 2.70 1.01 10.22
C VAL A 18 2.67 -0.48 10.41
N TRP A 19 2.77 -0.93 11.66
CA TRP A 19 2.58 -2.33 12.01
C TRP A 19 1.17 -2.84 11.64
N LEU A 20 0.20 -1.96 11.35
CA LEU A 20 -1.11 -2.35 10.82
C LEU A 20 -1.09 -2.54 9.29
N LEU A 21 -0.13 -1.94 8.58
CA LEU A 21 0.00 -2.04 7.12
C LEU A 21 0.74 -3.30 6.66
N VAL A 22 1.65 -3.82 7.48
CA VAL A 22 2.49 -4.98 7.16
C VAL A 22 1.79 -6.35 7.23
N PRO A 23 0.89 -6.66 8.18
CA PRO A 23 0.47 -8.04 8.44
C PRO A 23 -0.36 -8.64 7.30
N LEU A 24 -1.25 -7.86 6.68
CA LEU A 24 -2.07 -8.31 5.54
C LEU A 24 -1.23 -8.65 4.30
N PRO A 25 -0.37 -7.74 3.78
CA PRO A 25 0.51 -8.05 2.67
C PRO A 25 1.55 -9.14 3.00
N ALA A 26 2.05 -9.17 4.23
CA ALA A 26 2.93 -10.26 4.69
C ALA A 26 2.21 -11.61 4.67
N LEU A 27 0.93 -11.66 5.04
CA LEU A 27 0.12 -12.89 4.99
C LEU A 27 -0.02 -13.41 3.56
N VAL A 28 -0.27 -12.53 2.57
CA VAL A 28 -0.35 -12.93 1.16
C VAL A 28 0.96 -13.55 0.67
N ILE A 29 2.09 -12.91 1.00
CA ILE A 29 3.43 -13.42 0.63
C ILE A 29 3.71 -14.75 1.33
N LEU A 30 3.40 -14.85 2.63
CA LEU A 30 3.63 -16.04 3.43
C LEU A 30 2.84 -17.23 2.88
N LEU A 31 1.55 -17.04 2.56
CA LEU A 31 0.71 -18.09 1.98
C LEU A 31 1.21 -18.52 0.60
N ALA A 32 1.61 -17.58 -0.25
CA ALA A 32 2.18 -17.88 -1.56
C ALA A 32 3.51 -18.64 -1.43
N MET A 33 4.40 -18.22 -0.52
CA MET A 33 5.67 -18.92 -0.27
C MET A 33 5.46 -20.32 0.30
N LEU A 34 4.53 -20.50 1.24
CA LEU A 34 4.23 -21.81 1.82
C LEU A 34 3.65 -22.77 0.76
N ALA A 35 2.71 -22.29 -0.06
CA ALA A 35 2.12 -23.10 -1.13
C ALA A 35 3.17 -23.51 -2.17
N ALA A 36 4.06 -22.58 -2.55
CA ALA A 36 5.18 -22.85 -3.45
C ALA A 36 6.18 -23.86 -2.83
N TRP A 37 6.47 -23.75 -1.53
CA TRP A 37 7.40 -24.64 -0.83
C TRP A 37 6.87 -26.07 -0.69
N VAL A 38 5.57 -26.23 -0.45
CA VAL A 38 4.91 -27.54 -0.38
C VAL A 38 4.70 -28.14 -1.78
N GLY A 39 4.85 -27.36 -2.85
CA GLY A 39 4.67 -27.82 -4.23
C GLY A 39 3.20 -27.97 -4.63
N VAL A 40 2.30 -27.19 -4.01
CA VAL A 40 0.87 -27.20 -4.35
C VAL A 40 0.66 -26.53 -5.69
N SER A 41 -0.09 -27.17 -6.60
CA SER A 41 -0.42 -26.60 -7.90
C SER A 41 -1.08 -25.22 -7.73
N PRO A 42 -0.69 -24.21 -8.54
CA PRO A 42 -1.21 -22.84 -8.47
C PRO A 42 -2.73 -22.74 -8.59
N GLU A 43 -3.35 -23.67 -9.30
CA GLU A 43 -4.80 -23.78 -9.49
C GLU A 43 -5.60 -23.84 -8.17
N TYR A 44 -5.00 -24.39 -7.10
CA TYR A 44 -5.70 -24.57 -5.82
C TYR A 44 -5.54 -23.39 -4.86
N TRP A 45 -4.45 -22.61 -4.96
CA TRP A 45 -4.14 -21.57 -3.98
C TRP A 45 -4.11 -20.15 -4.57
N ALA A 46 -3.75 -19.98 -5.85
CA ALA A 46 -3.57 -18.66 -6.45
C ALA A 46 -4.87 -17.87 -6.52
N GLY A 47 -6.00 -18.52 -6.85
CA GLY A 47 -7.32 -17.85 -6.87
C GLY A 47 -7.71 -17.26 -5.51
N PRO A 48 -7.79 -18.05 -4.44
CA PRO A 48 -8.11 -17.55 -3.10
C PRO A 48 -7.10 -16.52 -2.57
N VAL A 49 -5.80 -16.72 -2.78
CA VAL A 49 -4.75 -15.86 -2.22
C VAL A 49 -4.62 -14.55 -3.01
N ILE A 50 -4.58 -14.61 -4.33
CA ILE A 50 -4.37 -13.42 -5.18
C ILE A 50 -5.69 -12.68 -5.36
N ALA A 51 -6.76 -13.35 -5.82
CA ALA A 51 -8.02 -12.68 -6.09
C ALA A 51 -8.82 -12.42 -4.80
N GLY A 52 -8.92 -13.43 -3.92
CA GLY A 52 -9.65 -13.31 -2.67
C GLY A 52 -8.99 -12.35 -1.69
N LEU A 53 -7.76 -12.66 -1.26
CA LEU A 53 -7.06 -11.85 -0.26
C LEU A 53 -6.39 -10.61 -0.88
N GLY A 54 -5.61 -10.79 -1.95
CA GLY A 54 -4.87 -9.70 -2.57
C GLY A 54 -5.77 -8.61 -3.15
N LEU A 55 -6.63 -8.95 -4.10
CA LEU A 55 -7.53 -7.99 -4.75
C LEU A 55 -8.79 -7.68 -3.91
N GLY A 56 -9.36 -8.68 -3.23
CA GLY A 56 -10.58 -8.49 -2.45
C GLY A 56 -10.39 -7.78 -1.11
N VAL A 57 -9.20 -7.88 -0.50
CA VAL A 57 -8.95 -7.34 0.85
C VAL A 57 -7.78 -6.37 0.88
N VAL A 58 -6.60 -6.77 0.44
CA VAL A 58 -5.38 -5.94 0.54
C VAL A 58 -5.52 -4.67 -0.30
N LEU A 59 -6.01 -4.80 -1.54
CA LEU A 59 -6.18 -3.69 -2.47
C LEU A 59 -7.08 -2.56 -1.91
N PRO A 60 -8.27 -2.79 -1.32
CA PRO A 60 -9.06 -1.70 -0.73
C PRO A 60 -8.62 -1.26 0.67
N VAL A 61 -8.15 -2.19 1.52
CA VAL A 61 -7.85 -1.88 2.94
C VAL A 61 -6.58 -1.03 3.07
N ILE A 62 -5.56 -1.29 2.27
CA ILE A 62 -4.29 -0.55 2.37
C ILE A 62 -4.48 0.95 2.03
N PRO A 63 -5.08 1.34 0.89
CA PRO A 63 -5.37 2.75 0.60
C PRO A 63 -6.21 3.43 1.68
N LEU A 64 -7.17 2.72 2.27
CA LEU A 64 -8.01 3.26 3.35
C LEU A 64 -7.18 3.60 4.60
N ILE A 65 -6.31 2.68 5.03
CA ILE A 65 -5.42 2.90 6.19
C ILE A 65 -4.41 4.01 5.87
N VAL A 66 -3.81 4.00 4.68
CA VAL A 66 -2.83 5.01 4.28
C VAL A 66 -3.49 6.39 4.19
N GLY A 67 -4.65 6.50 3.55
CA GLY A 67 -5.41 7.75 3.43
C GLY A 67 -5.77 8.35 4.79
N THR A 68 -6.30 7.53 5.70
CA THR A 68 -6.62 7.97 7.06
C THR A 68 -5.37 8.36 7.86
N SER A 69 -4.23 7.70 7.64
CA SER A 69 -2.98 8.04 8.32
C SER A 69 -2.37 9.37 7.86
N VAL A 70 -2.39 9.64 6.54
CA VAL A 70 -1.85 10.87 5.95
C VAL A 70 -2.70 12.09 6.36
N LEU A 71 -4.01 11.91 6.48
CA LEU A 71 -4.92 12.92 6.98
C LEU A 71 -4.77 13.12 8.51
N GLY A 72 -4.69 12.04 9.28
CA GLY A 72 -4.56 12.12 10.76
C GLY A 72 -3.23 12.70 11.25
N SER A 73 -2.15 12.58 10.46
CA SER A 73 -0.82 13.09 10.84
C SER A 73 -0.78 14.59 11.13
N GLU A 74 -1.61 15.41 10.46
CA GLU A 74 -1.68 16.85 10.72
C GLU A 74 -2.40 17.22 12.01
N ILE A 75 -3.34 16.37 12.43
CA ILE A 75 -4.11 16.55 13.66
C ILE A 75 -3.21 16.23 14.86
N ASP A 76 -2.50 15.10 14.79
CA ASP A 76 -1.59 14.65 15.84
C ASP A 76 -0.43 15.64 16.07
N ASP A 77 0.06 16.28 15.01
CA ASP A 77 1.22 17.17 15.08
C ASP A 77 0.82 18.63 15.40
N GLY A 78 -0.47 18.94 15.58
CA GLY A 78 -0.97 20.29 15.88
C GLY A 78 -0.81 21.31 14.74
N THR A 79 -0.20 20.90 13.63
CA THR A 79 0.10 21.75 12.46
C THR A 79 -1.17 22.24 11.73
N ILE A 80 -2.30 21.58 11.95
CA ILE A 80 -3.59 21.96 11.34
C ILE A 80 -3.98 23.41 11.65
N VAL A 81 -3.69 23.89 12.87
CA VAL A 81 -3.97 25.27 13.29
C VAL A 81 -3.00 26.25 12.62
N HIS A 82 -1.74 25.84 12.43
CA HIS A 82 -0.72 26.65 11.76
C HIS A 82 -0.99 26.80 10.24
N ILE A 83 -1.57 25.77 9.62
CA ILE A 83 -2.02 25.81 8.23
C ILE A 83 -3.28 26.69 8.08
N LEU A 84 -4.20 26.65 9.04
CA LEU A 84 -5.42 27.48 9.01
C LEU A 84 -5.15 28.98 9.21
N THR A 85 -4.03 29.34 9.83
CA THR A 85 -3.65 30.73 10.11
C THR A 85 -2.81 31.38 9.01
N LYS A 86 -2.25 30.60 8.09
CA LYS A 86 -1.51 31.09 6.92
C LYS A 86 -2.39 31.08 5.66
N PRO A 87 -2.43 32.16 4.86
CA PRO A 87 -3.20 32.20 3.63
C PRO A 87 -2.46 31.44 2.53
N LEU A 88 -2.37 30.11 2.66
CA LEU A 88 -1.85 29.22 1.63
C LEU A 88 -3.02 28.58 0.87
N PRO A 89 -2.95 28.51 -0.47
CA PRO A 89 -3.98 27.84 -1.26
C PRO A 89 -4.00 26.34 -0.92
N ARG A 90 -5.17 25.84 -0.48
CA ARG A 90 -5.36 24.49 0.09
C ARG A 90 -4.88 23.36 -0.82
N TRP A 91 -4.98 23.55 -2.14
CA TRP A 91 -4.54 22.57 -3.15
C TRP A 91 -3.03 22.26 -3.07
N GLN A 92 -2.20 23.22 -2.69
CA GLN A 92 -0.75 23.04 -2.57
C GLN A 92 -0.36 22.12 -1.40
N ILE A 93 -1.28 21.88 -0.45
CA ILE A 93 -1.06 20.99 0.70
C ILE A 93 -1.68 19.62 0.43
N VAL A 94 -2.88 19.59 -0.17
CA VAL A 94 -3.61 18.35 -0.44
C VAL A 94 -2.92 17.54 -1.54
N MET A 95 -2.48 18.17 -2.64
CA MET A 95 -1.90 17.44 -3.78
C MET A 95 -0.64 16.64 -3.44
N PRO A 96 0.39 17.20 -2.76
CA PRO A 96 1.57 16.42 -2.39
C PRO A 96 1.23 15.25 -1.46
N LYS A 97 0.29 15.45 -0.54
CA LYS A 97 -0.17 14.39 0.37
C LYS A 97 -0.86 13.25 -0.35
N LEU A 98 -1.76 13.59 -1.28
CA LEU A 98 -2.46 12.62 -2.10
C LEU A 98 -1.48 11.83 -2.95
N ALA A 99 -0.49 12.51 -3.56
CA ALA A 99 0.56 11.85 -4.34
C ALA A 99 1.39 10.86 -3.50
N VAL A 100 1.78 11.23 -2.28
CA VAL A 100 2.51 10.30 -1.40
C VAL A 100 1.61 9.16 -0.90
N ALA A 101 0.36 9.44 -0.54
CA ALA A 101 -0.58 8.42 -0.11
C ALA A 101 -0.82 7.37 -1.20
N ILE A 102 -1.03 7.81 -2.45
CA ILE A 102 -1.16 6.94 -3.61
C ILE A 102 0.14 6.15 -3.80
N GLY A 103 1.29 6.82 -3.85
CA GLY A 103 2.58 6.14 -4.07
C GLY A 103 2.86 5.04 -3.04
N VAL A 104 2.61 5.31 -1.76
CA VAL A 104 2.81 4.33 -0.68
C VAL A 104 1.82 3.19 -0.78
N SER A 105 0.55 3.48 -1.07
CA SER A 105 -0.49 2.46 -1.21
C SER A 105 -0.19 1.52 -2.37
N VAL A 106 0.14 2.09 -3.54
CA VAL A 106 0.49 1.33 -4.74
C VAL A 106 1.70 0.43 -4.47
N VAL A 107 2.78 0.95 -3.89
CA VAL A 107 3.98 0.14 -3.59
C VAL A 107 3.65 -0.98 -2.60
N THR A 108 2.87 -0.69 -1.57
CA THR A 108 2.53 -1.66 -0.51
C THR A 108 1.63 -2.78 -1.03
N VAL A 109 0.76 -2.52 -2.01
CA VAL A 109 -0.14 -3.52 -2.60
C VAL A 109 0.51 -4.28 -3.76
N ALA A 110 1.23 -3.56 -4.63
CA ALA A 110 1.81 -4.12 -5.85
C ALA A 110 2.94 -5.11 -5.55
N VAL A 111 3.80 -4.83 -4.57
CA VAL A 111 4.94 -5.71 -4.23
C VAL A 111 4.50 -7.12 -3.80
N PRO A 112 3.57 -7.28 -2.83
CA PRO A 112 3.06 -8.60 -2.42
C PRO A 112 2.35 -9.35 -3.54
N LEU A 113 1.49 -8.67 -4.30
CA LEU A 113 0.74 -9.27 -5.40
C LEU A 113 1.67 -9.71 -6.53
N TYR A 114 2.68 -8.91 -6.84
CA TYR A 114 3.73 -9.27 -7.80
C TYR A 114 4.48 -10.52 -7.34
N ALA A 115 4.94 -10.54 -6.09
CA ALA A 115 5.64 -11.68 -5.52
C ALA A 115 4.78 -12.95 -5.57
N ALA A 116 3.51 -12.87 -5.18
CA ALA A 116 2.57 -13.98 -5.25
C ALA A 116 2.30 -14.44 -6.70
N GLY A 117 2.18 -13.52 -7.65
CA GLY A 117 1.97 -13.83 -9.07
C GLY A 117 3.20 -14.49 -9.73
N VAL A 118 4.41 -14.08 -9.34
CA VAL A 118 5.65 -14.73 -9.77
C VAL A 118 5.77 -16.14 -9.19
N LEU A 119 5.40 -16.33 -7.93
CA LEU A 119 5.38 -17.65 -7.27
C LEU A 119 4.29 -18.57 -7.82
N ALA A 120 3.20 -18.01 -8.37
CA ALA A 120 2.09 -18.78 -8.92
C ALA A 120 2.47 -19.45 -10.24
N ASP A 121 2.85 -18.74 -11.31
CA ASP A 121 3.29 -19.46 -12.54
C ASP A 121 3.87 -18.57 -13.66
N SER A 122 3.78 -17.23 -13.59
CA SER A 122 4.39 -16.40 -14.64
C SER A 122 4.65 -14.94 -14.25
N VAL A 123 5.80 -14.42 -14.70
CA VAL A 123 6.16 -12.99 -14.64
C VAL A 123 5.08 -12.11 -15.29
N ARG A 124 4.33 -12.64 -16.28
CA ARG A 124 3.21 -11.94 -16.92
C ARG A 124 2.05 -11.65 -15.95
N LEU A 125 1.69 -12.60 -15.10
CA LEU A 125 0.66 -12.36 -14.07
C LEU A 125 1.16 -11.38 -13.02
N GLY A 126 2.42 -11.48 -12.61
CA GLY A 126 3.04 -10.48 -11.73
C GLY A 126 2.93 -9.07 -12.31
N VAL A 127 3.35 -8.86 -13.56
CA VAL A 127 3.28 -7.56 -14.24
C VAL A 127 1.83 -7.07 -14.39
N ALA A 128 0.89 -7.95 -14.74
CA ALA A 128 -0.54 -7.60 -14.84
C ALA A 128 -1.12 -7.10 -13.51
N LEU A 129 -0.73 -7.71 -12.39
CA LEU A 129 -1.17 -7.31 -11.05
C LEU A 129 -0.56 -5.96 -10.61
N VAL A 130 0.68 -5.68 -10.97
CA VAL A 130 1.30 -4.36 -10.72
C VAL A 130 0.57 -3.27 -11.49
N VAL A 131 0.25 -3.52 -12.76
CA VAL A 131 -0.52 -2.57 -13.59
C VAL A 131 -1.92 -2.37 -13.01
N ALA A 132 -2.60 -3.45 -12.60
CA ALA A 132 -3.92 -3.36 -11.96
C ALA A 132 -3.89 -2.55 -10.65
N GLY A 133 -2.88 -2.76 -9.80
CA GLY A 133 -2.71 -2.00 -8.56
C GLY A 133 -2.31 -0.53 -8.77
N GLY A 134 -1.67 -0.20 -9.90
CA GLY A 134 -1.35 1.18 -10.27
C GLY A 134 -2.53 1.95 -10.88
N LEU A 135 -3.56 1.25 -11.36
CA LEU A 135 -4.76 1.82 -11.99
C LEU A 135 -5.98 1.91 -11.06
N SER A 136 -5.91 1.35 -9.85
CA SER A 136 -7.00 1.45 -8.89
C SER A 136 -7.03 2.87 -8.28
N PRO A 137 -8.09 3.67 -8.53
CA PRO A 137 -8.24 5.03 -8.02
C PRO A 137 -8.50 5.09 -6.50
#